data_AF-A0A7K3IW22-F1
#
_entry.id   AF-A0A7K3IW22-F1
#
_cell.length_a   1.000
_cell.length_b   1.000
_cell.length_c   1.000
_cell.angle_alpha   90.00
_cell.angle_beta   90.00
_cell.angle_gamma   90.00
#
_symmetry.space_group_name_H-M   'P 1'
#
loop_
_entity.id
_entity.type
_entity.pdbx_description
1 polymer ?
#
loop_
_entity_poly.entity_id
_entity_poly.type
_entity_poly.pdbx_seq_one_letter_code
_entity_poly.pdbx_strand_id
1 'polypeptide(L)'
;MKKILVSLLIFTGFTIIAFSQDWKIAGDKIRTSWADKIDPAKCLNEYPRPQMVRDKWKNLNGLWDYAITADSETLPLNYDGKILVPFPVESALSGVNKIVGPGNVLWYRTMITIPSEMRGKNILLHFGAV
;
A
#
# COMPACT_ATOMS: atom_id res chain seq x y z
N MET A 1 6.23 -21.40 -58.03
CA MET A 1 4.86 -20.89 -57.78
C MET A 1 4.39 -21.43 -56.44
N LYS A 2 3.72 -20.58 -55.64
CA LYS A 2 3.06 -20.87 -54.34
C LYS A 2 4.00 -20.95 -53.13
N LYS A 3 3.79 -20.28 -51.99
CA LYS A 3 3.02 -19.09 -51.55
C LYS A 3 3.52 -18.93 -50.10
N ILE A 4 4.33 -17.91 -49.80
CA ILE A 4 4.83 -17.66 -48.43
C ILE A 4 3.67 -17.04 -47.63
N LEU A 5 3.12 -17.79 -46.67
CA LEU A 5 2.17 -17.25 -45.68
C LEU A 5 2.97 -16.49 -44.62
N VAL A 6 2.85 -15.17 -44.63
CA VAL A 6 3.26 -14.30 -43.52
C VAL A 6 2.11 -14.31 -42.52
N SER A 7 2.31 -14.99 -41.38
CA SER A 7 1.35 -14.95 -40.27
C SER A 7 1.62 -13.70 -39.43
N LEU A 8 0.68 -12.77 -39.45
CA LEU A 8 0.73 -11.50 -38.74
C LEU A 8 0.37 -11.77 -37.26
N LEU A 9 1.36 -11.84 -36.37
CA LEU A 9 1.12 -11.88 -34.92
C LEU A 9 0.66 -10.51 -34.45
N ILE A 10 -0.65 -10.36 -34.23
CA ILE A 10 -1.22 -9.20 -33.55
C ILE A 10 -0.97 -9.39 -32.05
N PHE A 11 0.08 -8.74 -31.54
CA PHE A 11 0.36 -8.65 -30.12
C PHE A 11 -0.62 -7.64 -29.50
N THR A 12 -1.78 -8.10 -29.05
CA THR A 12 -2.70 -7.28 -28.26
C THR A 12 -2.05 -7.03 -26.90
N GLY A 13 -1.41 -5.87 -26.76
CA GLY A 13 -0.86 -5.41 -25.49
C GLY A 13 -1.97 -5.32 -24.44
N PHE A 14 -1.89 -6.19 -23.43
CA PHE A 14 -2.71 -6.08 -22.24
C PHE A 14 -2.20 -4.87 -21.44
N THR A 15 -2.78 -3.69 -21.67
CA THR A 15 -2.50 -2.52 -20.83
C THR A 15 -3.13 -2.78 -19.47
N ILE A 16 -2.31 -3.12 -18.49
CA ILE A 16 -2.71 -3.13 -17.08
C ILE A 16 -2.98 -1.67 -16.72
N ILE A 17 -4.26 -1.28 -16.68
CA ILE A 17 -4.65 0.00 -16.12
C ILE A 17 -4.37 -0.09 -14.62
N ALA A 18 -3.21 0.41 -14.20
CA ALA A 18 -2.95 0.66 -12.80
C ALA A 18 -3.88 1.79 -12.37
N PHE A 19 -4.98 1.45 -11.72
CA PHE A 19 -5.79 2.44 -11.01
C PHE A 19 -4.95 2.98 -9.84
N SER A 20 -4.20 4.05 -10.08
CA SER A 20 -3.66 4.87 -9.02
C SER A 20 -4.81 5.68 -8.46
N GLN A 21 -5.42 5.21 -7.38
CA GLN A 21 -6.26 6.06 -6.56
C GLN A 21 -5.34 7.06 -5.86
N ASP A 22 -5.46 8.34 -6.22
CA ASP A 22 -4.81 9.41 -5.47
C ASP A 22 -5.46 9.49 -4.09
N TRP A 23 -4.66 9.32 -3.04
CA TRP A 23 -5.12 9.46 -1.67
C TRP A 23 -5.62 10.89 -1.43
N LYS A 24 -6.72 10.99 -0.68
CA LYS A 24 -7.25 12.24 -0.16
C LYS A 24 -7.85 11.98 1.20
N ILE A 25 -7.88 13.00 2.05
CA ILE A 25 -8.52 12.92 3.36
C ILE A 25 -10.02 12.60 3.16
N ALA A 26 -10.49 11.55 3.84
CA ALA A 26 -11.85 11.06 3.71
C ALA A 26 -12.79 11.74 4.73
N GLY A 27 -13.44 12.82 4.30
CA GLY A 27 -14.35 13.61 5.12
C GLY A 27 -13.63 14.54 6.12
N ASP A 28 -14.38 15.13 7.05
CA ASP A 28 -13.88 16.21 7.92
C ASP A 28 -13.89 15.86 9.43
N LYS A 29 -14.14 14.59 9.77
CA LYS A 29 -14.18 14.13 11.16
C LYS A 29 -12.78 14.25 11.79
N ILE A 30 -12.68 15.06 12.86
CA ILE A 30 -11.43 15.30 13.62
C ILE A 30 -10.31 15.87 12.73
N ARG A 31 -10.66 16.67 11.71
CA ARG A 31 -9.67 17.34 10.86
C ARG A 31 -9.08 18.54 11.59
N THR A 32 -7.76 18.70 11.50
CA THR A 32 -7.00 19.82 12.04
C THR A 32 -6.18 20.48 10.94
N SER A 33 -5.64 21.67 11.18
CA SER A 33 -4.74 22.34 10.23
C SER A 33 -3.46 21.57 9.91
N TRP A 34 -3.10 20.57 10.72
CA TRP A 34 -1.96 19.68 10.43
C TRP A 34 -2.34 18.55 9.46
N ALA A 35 -3.61 18.14 9.44
CA ALA A 35 -4.10 17.12 8.51
C ALA A 35 -3.85 17.54 7.05
N ASP A 36 -4.06 18.82 6.76
CA ASP A 36 -3.88 19.41 5.42
C ASP A 36 -2.43 19.47 4.96
N LYS A 37 -1.48 19.27 5.88
CA LYS A 37 -0.04 19.33 5.62
C LYS A 37 0.60 17.95 5.47
N ILE A 38 -0.18 16.88 5.56
CA ILE A 38 0.33 15.53 5.43
C ILE A 38 0.78 15.29 3.99
N ASP A 39 2.02 14.80 3.86
CA ASP A 39 2.56 14.24 2.62
C ASP A 39 2.49 12.70 2.72
N PRO A 40 1.62 12.03 1.94
CA PRO A 40 1.53 10.57 1.92
C PRO A 40 2.85 9.87 1.61
N ALA A 41 3.76 10.50 0.87
CA ALA A 41 5.06 9.93 0.52
C ALA A 41 6.09 10.01 1.67
N LYS A 42 5.82 10.84 2.70
CA LYS A 42 6.70 11.07 3.86
C LYS A 42 5.96 10.99 5.19
N CYS A 43 4.90 10.20 5.25
CA CYS A 43 4.05 10.11 6.42
C CYS A 43 4.78 9.45 7.60
N LEU A 44 4.98 10.21 8.69
CA LEU A 44 5.64 9.75 9.92
C LEU A 44 6.94 9.00 9.63
N ASN A 45 7.86 9.68 8.94
CA ASN A 45 9.08 9.08 8.40
C ASN A 45 10.22 8.97 9.43
N GLU A 46 10.00 9.44 10.67
CA GLU A 46 10.97 9.41 11.75
C GLU A 46 11.23 7.99 12.25
N TYR A 47 12.46 7.74 12.73
CA TYR A 47 12.82 6.43 13.26
C TYR A 47 12.15 6.21 14.63
N PRO A 48 11.46 5.08 14.87
CA PRO A 48 10.65 4.88 16.09
C PRO A 48 11.40 4.96 17.43
N ARG A 49 12.71 4.69 17.42
CA ARG A 49 13.59 4.75 18.60
C ARG A 49 14.81 5.63 18.31
N PRO A 50 14.73 6.95 18.48
CA PRO A 50 15.79 7.89 18.06
C PRO A 50 17.19 7.59 18.64
N GLN A 51 17.27 6.95 19.80
CA GLN A 51 18.54 6.55 20.43
C GLN A 51 19.10 5.22 19.90
N MET A 52 18.34 4.47 19.11
CA MET A 52 18.69 3.13 18.60
C MET A 52 18.61 3.06 17.06
N VAL A 53 18.97 4.17 16.40
CA VAL A 53 18.95 4.28 14.93
C VAL A 53 19.94 3.29 14.33
N ARG A 54 19.53 2.67 13.24
CA ARG A 54 20.40 1.81 12.40
C ARG A 54 20.55 2.44 11.04
N ASP A 55 21.76 2.40 10.49
CA ASP A 55 22.07 2.99 9.18
C ASP A 55 21.26 2.35 8.05
N LYS A 56 20.94 1.05 8.17
CA LYS A 56 20.18 0.28 7.18
C LYS A 56 18.77 0.09 7.66
N TRP A 57 17.97 1.13 7.50
CA TRP A 57 16.55 1.16 7.82
C TRP A 57 15.75 1.79 6.68
N LYS A 58 14.55 1.28 6.46
CA LYS A 58 13.60 1.80 5.48
C LYS A 58 12.24 1.92 6.14
N ASN A 59 11.68 3.13 6.12
CA ASN A 59 10.28 3.34 6.48
C ASN A 59 9.38 2.77 5.38
N LEU A 60 8.32 2.06 5.76
CA LEU A 60 7.33 1.46 4.86
C LEU A 60 5.95 2.14 4.95
N ASN A 61 5.81 3.21 5.74
CA ASN A 61 4.62 4.05 5.76
C ASN A 61 4.37 4.68 4.38
N GLY A 62 3.11 4.96 4.11
CA GLY A 62 2.66 5.45 2.82
C GLY A 62 1.42 4.69 2.34
N LEU A 63 1.19 4.71 1.03
CA LEU A 63 0.00 4.11 0.43
C LEU A 63 0.16 2.61 0.24
N TRP A 64 -0.73 1.85 0.85
CA TRP A 64 -0.85 0.41 0.71
C TRP A 64 -2.18 0.09 0.03
N ASP A 65 -2.27 -1.04 -0.66
CA ASP A 65 -3.57 -1.57 -1.07
C ASP A 65 -4.29 -2.12 0.17
N TYR A 66 -5.61 -1.97 0.23
CA TYR A 66 -6.42 -2.58 1.28
C TYR A 66 -7.63 -3.33 0.73
N ALA A 67 -8.13 -4.31 1.47
CA ALA A 67 -9.40 -4.98 1.18
C ALA A 67 -10.12 -5.33 2.49
N ILE A 68 -11.44 -5.20 2.53
CA ILE A 68 -12.27 -5.68 3.64
C ILE A 68 -13.04 -6.92 3.18
N THR A 69 -12.79 -8.07 3.81
CA THR A 69 -13.39 -9.35 3.41
C THR A 69 -13.94 -10.10 4.62
N ALA A 70 -14.89 -11.00 4.41
CA ALA A 70 -15.36 -11.91 5.46
C ALA A 70 -14.39 -13.08 5.71
N ASP A 71 -13.56 -13.42 4.71
CA ASP A 71 -12.58 -14.49 4.78
C ASP A 71 -11.22 -13.96 5.26
N SER A 72 -10.64 -14.63 6.26
CA SER A 72 -9.34 -14.35 6.87
C SER A 72 -8.22 -15.28 6.43
N GLU A 73 -8.53 -16.35 5.70
CA GLU A 73 -7.57 -17.37 5.31
C GLU A 73 -7.11 -17.20 3.86
N THR A 74 -8.02 -16.75 2.98
CA THR A 74 -7.70 -16.59 1.56
C THR A 74 -7.27 -15.15 1.25
N LEU A 75 -6.12 -15.02 0.60
CA LEU A 75 -5.64 -13.73 0.08
C LEU A 75 -6.64 -13.14 -0.93
N PRO A 76 -7.01 -11.85 -0.78
CA PRO A 76 -7.90 -11.19 -1.74
C PRO A 76 -7.28 -11.13 -3.14
N LEU A 77 -8.07 -11.49 -4.16
CA LEU A 77 -7.69 -11.31 -5.56
C LEU A 77 -7.79 -9.84 -5.99
N ASN A 78 -8.79 -9.15 -5.46
CA ASN A 78 -9.06 -7.74 -5.71
C ASN A 78 -8.92 -6.94 -4.42
N TYR A 79 -8.47 -5.69 -4.54
CA TYR A 79 -8.32 -4.76 -3.43
C TYR A 79 -9.25 -3.56 -3.66
N ASP A 80 -9.82 -3.05 -2.58
CA ASP A 80 -10.86 -2.01 -2.60
C ASP A 80 -10.31 -0.63 -2.95
N GLY A 81 -9.01 -0.41 -2.72
CA GLY A 81 -8.35 0.85 -3.00
C GLY A 81 -7.06 1.03 -2.22
N LYS A 82 -6.65 2.29 -2.03
CA LYS A 82 -5.47 2.68 -1.26
C LYS A 82 -5.82 3.14 0.15
N ILE A 83 -4.96 2.79 1.11
CA ILE A 83 -5.00 3.26 2.49
C ILE A 83 -3.65 3.88 2.87
N LEU A 84 -3.67 5.01 3.59
CA LEU A 84 -2.45 5.62 4.12
C LEU A 84 -2.09 5.04 5.49
N VAL A 85 -1.05 4.21 5.49
CA VAL A 85 -0.44 3.66 6.71
C VAL A 85 0.47 4.74 7.33
N PRO A 86 0.38 5.00 8.66
CA PRO A 86 -0.14 4.09 9.70
C PRO A 86 -1.51 4.49 10.28
N PHE A 87 -2.36 5.19 9.53
CA PHE A 87 -3.66 5.61 10.06
C PHE A 87 -4.68 4.46 10.04
N PRO A 88 -5.53 4.34 11.07
CA PRO A 88 -6.55 3.29 11.13
C PRO A 88 -7.61 3.49 10.03
N VAL A 89 -8.18 2.40 9.51
CA VAL A 89 -9.09 2.42 8.35
C VAL A 89 -10.32 3.31 8.56
N GLU A 90 -10.83 3.42 9.80
CA GLU A 90 -11.96 4.26 10.16
C GLU A 90 -11.62 5.77 10.20
N SER A 91 -10.34 6.14 10.16
CA SER A 91 -9.95 7.55 10.20
C SER A 91 -10.09 8.25 8.84
N ALA A 92 -10.28 9.56 8.87
CA ALA A 92 -10.25 10.39 7.66
C ALA A 92 -8.85 10.38 7.01
N LEU A 93 -7.78 10.37 7.81
CA LEU A 93 -6.40 10.42 7.34
C LEU A 93 -5.94 9.14 6.64
N SER A 94 -6.58 8.00 6.90
CA SER A 94 -6.32 6.78 6.12
C SER A 94 -6.76 6.93 4.66
N GLY A 95 -7.63 7.89 4.36
CA GLY A 95 -8.28 8.07 3.06
C GLY A 95 -9.41 7.09 2.80
N VAL A 96 -9.73 6.23 3.77
CA VAL A 96 -10.78 5.20 3.64
C VAL A 96 -12.03 5.59 4.42
N ASN A 97 -11.91 5.87 5.72
CA ASN A 97 -13.02 6.21 6.63
C ASN A 97 -14.22 5.23 6.51
N LYS A 98 -13.92 3.92 6.61
CA LYS A 98 -14.93 2.84 6.59
C LYS A 98 -14.84 2.02 7.87
N ILE A 99 -16.00 1.59 8.36
CA ILE A 99 -16.12 0.64 9.47
C ILE A 99 -15.89 -0.77 8.90
N VAL A 100 -14.95 -1.53 9.47
CA VAL A 100 -14.69 -2.93 9.06
C VAL A 100 -15.89 -3.82 9.41
N GLY A 101 -16.43 -3.66 10.62
CA GLY A 101 -17.60 -4.41 11.10
C GLY A 101 -17.25 -5.81 11.61
N PRO A 102 -18.16 -6.42 12.39
CA PRO A 102 -17.95 -7.75 12.95
C PRO A 102 -17.94 -8.82 11.84
N GLY A 103 -17.08 -9.83 11.99
CA GLY A 103 -16.97 -10.95 11.04
C GLY A 103 -16.22 -10.61 9.75
N ASN A 104 -15.71 -9.38 9.62
CA ASN A 104 -14.82 -9.00 8.53
C ASN A 104 -13.38 -8.85 9.05
N VAL A 105 -12.44 -8.98 8.13
CA VAL A 105 -11.03 -8.71 8.31
C VAL A 105 -10.57 -7.63 7.35
N LEU A 106 -9.52 -6.93 7.76
CA LEU A 106 -8.86 -5.91 6.96
C LEU A 106 -7.52 -6.44 6.46
N TRP A 107 -7.39 -6.57 5.15
CA TRP A 107 -6.15 -6.94 4.48
C TRP A 107 -5.38 -5.69 4.07
N TYR A 108 -4.06 -5.78 4.19
CA TYR A 108 -3.11 -4.78 3.71
C TYR A 108 -2.09 -5.43 2.77
N ARG A 109 -1.76 -4.76 1.66
CA ARG A 109 -0.72 -5.21 0.73
C ARG A 109 0.14 -4.05 0.26
N THR A 110 1.45 -4.26 0.29
CA THR A 110 2.42 -3.39 -0.36
C THR A 110 3.55 -4.22 -0.95
N MET A 111 4.21 -3.69 -1.98
CA MET A 111 5.40 -4.30 -2.57
C MET A 111 6.62 -3.51 -2.14
N ILE A 112 7.62 -4.22 -1.60
CA ILE A 112 8.86 -3.60 -1.15
C ILE A 112 10.03 -4.14 -1.96
N THR A 113 10.86 -3.22 -2.46
CA THR A 113 12.18 -3.58 -2.99
C THR A 113 13.20 -3.53 -1.87
N ILE A 114 13.90 -4.64 -1.66
CA ILE A 114 15.01 -4.73 -0.72
C ILE A 114 16.25 -4.08 -1.35
N PRO A 115 16.85 -3.06 -0.70
CA PRO A 115 18.06 -2.43 -1.22
C PRO A 115 19.20 -3.44 -1.41
N SER A 116 19.99 -3.23 -2.46
CA SER A 116 21.09 -4.14 -2.83
C SER A 116 22.10 -4.37 -1.71
N GLU A 117 22.35 -3.34 -0.91
CA GLU A 117 23.26 -3.33 0.23
C GLU A 117 22.78 -4.17 1.41
N MET A 118 21.50 -4.57 1.44
CA MET A 118 20.94 -5.43 2.47
C MET A 118 20.91 -6.91 2.04
N ARG A 119 21.32 -7.24 0.80
CA ARG A 119 21.34 -8.63 0.33
C ARG A 119 22.32 -9.48 1.14
N GLY A 120 21.92 -10.73 1.45
CA GLY A 120 22.71 -11.65 2.28
C GLY A 120 22.75 -11.28 3.76
N LYS A 121 21.95 -10.31 4.22
CA LYS A 121 21.77 -9.97 5.63
C LYS A 121 20.43 -10.51 6.14
N ASN A 122 20.28 -10.53 7.46
CA ASN A 122 18.99 -10.79 8.09
C ASN A 122 18.08 -9.56 7.93
N ILE A 123 16.98 -9.73 7.20
CA ILE A 123 15.97 -8.69 7.00
C ILE A 123 14.89 -8.87 8.06
N LEU A 124 14.61 -7.81 8.83
CA LEU A 124 13.55 -7.77 9.82
C LEU A 124 12.46 -6.79 9.37
N LEU A 125 11.24 -7.30 9.17
CA LEU A 125 10.04 -6.47 9.05
C LEU A 125 9.50 -6.21 10.46
N HIS A 126 9.30 -4.93 10.79
CA HIS A 126 8.86 -4.52 12.12
C HIS A 126 7.55 -3.73 12.03
N PHE A 127 6.52 -4.24 12.69
CA PHE A 127 5.26 -3.53 12.89
C PHE A 127 5.23 -2.94 14.30
N GLY A 128 4.91 -1.65 14.42
CA GLY A 128 4.77 -1.01 15.74
C GLY A 128 3.53 -1.50 16.48
N ALA A 129 2.44 -1.74 15.74
CA ALA A 129 1.19 -2.36 16.17
C ALA A 129 0.46 -2.92 14.94
N VAL A 130 -0.35 -3.97 15.12
CA VAL A 130 -1.28 -4.54 14.14
C VAL A 130 -2.58 -4.89 14.84
#